data_AF-A0A955XEY2-F1
#
_entry.id   AF-A0A955XEY2-F1
#
_cell.length_a   1.000
_cell.length_b   1.000
_cell.length_c   1.000
_cell.angle_alpha   90.00
_cell.angle_beta   90.00
_cell.angle_gamma   90.00
#
_symmetry.space_group_name_H-M   'P 1'
#
loop_
_entity.id
_entity.type
_entity.pdbx_description
1 polymer ?
#
loop_
_entity_poly.entity_id
_entity_poly.type
_entity_poly.pdbx_seq_one_letter_code
_entity_poly.pdbx_strand_id
1 'polypeptide(L)'
;HYIQHGDAEEVAATLTSLTGGGKAPARGGANANAAAANVELFEGQIKVTSHKASNALVITSSPHDYVSLKTVIDRLDAPRKQVFVEAVIMELSMNRSRQLGLSFHTGLPDVPSDGSIGIVGSNAARSVGGIQGLALDQTALAGMAVGVQGPLIPEAQELYGLSIPSFGMVLSALANNG
;
A
#
# COMPACT_ATOMS: atom_id res chain seq x y z
N HIS A 1 22.35 26.03 36.39
CA HIS A 1 21.83 26.72 35.19
C HIS A 1 20.56 26.00 34.74
N TYR A 2 19.43 26.68 34.56
CA TYR A 2 18.17 26.05 34.15
C TYR A 2 18.04 26.01 32.63
N ILE A 3 17.47 24.93 32.09
CA ILE A 3 17.29 24.73 30.64
C ILE A 3 15.82 24.98 30.28
N GLN A 4 15.57 25.70 29.20
CA GLN A 4 14.27 26.26 28.82
C GLN A 4 13.58 25.52 27.68
N HIS A 5 14.33 25.01 26.71
CA HIS A 5 13.84 24.43 25.45
C HIS A 5 14.31 22.98 25.23
N GLY A 6 15.45 22.59 25.81
CA GLY A 6 15.97 21.21 25.76
C GLY A 6 15.85 20.42 27.08
N ASP A 7 16.19 19.14 27.01
CA ASP A 7 16.35 18.28 28.18
C ASP A 7 17.76 18.43 28.76
N ALA A 8 17.85 18.72 30.07
CA ALA A 8 19.14 18.92 30.75
C ALA A 8 20.07 17.70 30.67
N GLU A 9 19.54 16.48 30.57
CA GLU A 9 20.31 15.24 30.44
C GLU A 9 21.03 15.16 29.08
N GLU A 10 20.33 15.51 28.00
CA GLU A 10 20.86 15.50 26.62
C GLU A 10 21.93 16.60 26.43
N VAL A 11 21.66 17.78 26.99
CA VAL A 11 22.62 18.90 27.00
C VAL A 11 23.85 18.57 27.86
N ALA A 12 23.67 17.96 29.03
CA ALA A 12 24.80 17.55 29.88
C ALA A 12 25.68 16.47 29.22
N ALA A 13 25.07 15.50 28.52
CA ALA A 13 25.80 14.47 27.79
C ALA A 13 26.64 15.08 26.67
N THR A 14 26.06 16.01 25.90
CA THR A 14 26.76 16.74 24.83
C THR A 14 27.90 17.59 25.39
N LEU A 15 27.65 18.35 26.47
CA LEU A 15 28.69 19.14 27.13
C LEU A 15 29.81 18.29 27.74
N THR A 16 29.48 17.14 28.32
CA THR A 16 30.48 16.20 28.87
C THR A 16 31.31 15.57 27.74
N SER A 17 30.74 15.33 26.57
CA SER A 17 31.49 14.88 25.39
C SER A 17 32.46 15.96 24.88
N LEU A 18 32.04 17.23 24.92
CA LEU A 18 32.84 18.38 24.51
C LEU A 18 33.96 18.70 25.52
N THR A 19 33.70 18.56 26.82
CA THR A 19 34.67 18.86 27.89
C THR A 19 35.53 17.66 28.29
N GLY A 20 35.03 16.44 28.08
CA GLY A 20 35.71 15.16 28.35
C GLY A 20 36.67 14.72 27.24
N GLY A 21 36.63 15.38 26.07
CA GLY A 21 37.52 15.13 24.93
C GLY A 21 39.03 15.39 25.20
N GLY A 22 39.39 15.86 26.39
CA GLY A 22 40.78 16.12 26.78
C GLY A 22 41.41 15.14 27.77
N LYS A 23 40.70 14.11 28.25
CA LYS A 23 41.27 13.15 29.22
C LYS A 23 41.61 11.81 28.57
N ALA A 24 42.66 11.80 27.77
CA ALA A 24 43.38 10.56 27.49
C ALA A 24 43.85 9.95 28.83
N PRO A 25 43.67 8.64 29.07
CA PRO A 25 44.26 8.01 30.24
C PRO A 25 45.78 8.15 30.13
N ALA A 26 46.41 8.77 31.14
CA ALA A 26 47.84 8.83 31.27
C ALA A 26 48.40 7.40 31.38
N ARG A 27 48.79 6.82 30.25
CA ARG A 27 49.72 5.69 30.20
C ARG A 27 51.11 6.28 30.26
N GLY A 28 51.81 6.04 31.37
CA GLY A 28 53.21 6.38 31.52
C GLY A 28 54.03 5.73 30.40
N GLY A 29 54.82 6.54 29.71
CA GLY A 29 55.73 6.14 28.65
C GLY A 29 56.45 7.36 28.09
N ALA A 30 57.77 7.38 28.19
CA ALA A 30 58.62 8.52 27.89
C ALA A 30 58.68 8.91 26.41
N ASN A 31 58.87 10.23 26.19
CA ASN A 31 59.44 10.91 25.01
C ASN A 31 58.67 10.88 23.67
N ALA A 32 58.15 12.04 23.26
CA ALA A 32 58.67 12.86 22.16
C ALA A 32 57.57 13.76 21.54
N ASN A 33 57.91 15.04 21.38
CA ASN A 33 57.27 16.07 20.55
C ASN A 33 56.22 15.58 19.53
N ALA A 34 54.96 15.90 19.81
CA ALA A 34 53.96 16.21 18.80
C ALA A 34 53.18 17.42 19.28
N ALA A 35 53.41 18.56 18.62
CA ALA A 35 52.58 19.75 18.73
C ALA A 35 51.18 19.44 18.19
N ALA A 36 50.37 18.76 18.99
CA ALA A 36 48.93 18.88 18.91
C ALA A 36 48.60 20.12 19.72
N ALA A 37 48.25 21.21 19.03
CA ALA A 37 47.49 22.29 19.62
C ALA A 37 46.12 21.72 20.05
N ASN A 38 46.13 20.94 21.13
CA ASN A 38 45.00 20.88 22.02
C ASN A 38 44.87 22.31 22.52
N VAL A 39 44.01 23.09 21.87
CA VAL A 39 43.47 24.27 22.51
C VAL A 39 42.91 23.73 23.81
N GLU A 40 43.62 23.94 24.92
CA GLU A 40 43.03 23.92 26.26
C GLU A 40 41.94 25.00 26.21
N LEU A 41 40.78 24.63 25.64
CA LEU A 41 39.59 25.47 25.55
C LEU A 41 39.12 25.86 26.96
N PHE A 42 39.63 25.14 27.96
CA PHE A 42 39.28 25.25 29.36
C PHE A 42 40.52 25.08 30.23
N GLU A 43 40.72 26.00 31.18
CA GLU A 43 41.92 26.04 32.03
C GLU A 43 41.84 25.03 33.21
N GLY A 44 40.70 24.37 33.41
CA GLY A 44 40.49 23.44 34.53
C GLY A 44 39.62 22.21 34.23
N GLN A 45 39.50 21.32 35.21
CA GLN A 45 38.56 20.19 35.15
C GLN A 45 37.12 20.71 35.22
N ILE A 46 36.43 20.65 34.09
CA ILE A 46 35.00 20.94 34.02
C ILE A 46 34.21 19.66 34.30
N LYS A 47 33.35 19.71 35.32
CA LYS A 47 32.36 18.67 35.59
C LYS A 47 30.97 19.24 35.34
N VAL A 48 30.24 18.63 34.41
CA VAL A 48 28.83 18.94 34.13
C VAL A 48 27.99 17.75 34.59
N THR A 49 26.90 18.00 35.29
CA THR A 49 25.95 16.97 35.71
C THR A 49 24.53 17.52 35.62
N SER A 50 23.59 16.72 35.11
CA SER A 50 22.19 17.09 35.01
C SER A 50 21.41 16.71 36.27
N HIS A 51 20.53 17.61 36.72
CA HIS A 51 19.51 17.34 37.71
C HIS A 51 18.15 17.23 37.02
N LYS A 52 17.66 16.00 36.90
CA LYS A 52 16.46 15.65 36.12
C LYS A 52 15.18 16.27 36.69
N ALA A 53 15.01 16.27 38.00
CA ALA A 53 13.76 16.72 38.62
C ALA A 53 13.49 18.22 38.45
N SER A 54 14.53 19.04 38.25
CA SER A 54 14.40 20.50 38.09
C SER A 54 14.84 21.01 36.71
N ASN A 55 15.04 20.12 35.73
CA ASN A 55 15.60 20.42 34.41
C ASN A 55 16.78 21.41 34.45
N ALA A 56 17.77 21.12 35.29
CA ALA A 56 18.88 22.03 35.55
C ALA A 56 20.24 21.33 35.36
N LEU A 57 21.23 22.11 34.95
CA LEU A 57 22.63 21.73 34.91
C LEU A 57 23.35 22.24 36.16
N VAL A 58 24.06 21.33 36.82
CA VAL A 58 25.05 21.61 37.86
C VAL A 58 26.42 21.61 37.19
N ILE A 59 27.12 22.74 37.25
CA ILE A 59 28.40 22.95 36.55
C ILE A 59 29.45 23.31 37.60
N THR A 60 30.52 22.55 37.65
CA THR A 60 31.72 22.84 38.43
C THR A 60 32.85 23.16 37.46
N SER A 61 33.28 24.41 37.40
CA SER A 61 34.33 24.91 36.52
C SER A 61 35.03 26.14 37.12
N SER A 62 36.10 26.60 36.47
CA SER A 62 36.62 27.94 36.73
C SER A 62 35.60 29.02 36.30
N PRO A 63 35.65 30.24 36.88
CA PRO A 63 34.74 31.33 36.48
C PRO A 63 34.90 31.73 35.00
N HIS A 64 36.10 31.65 34.45
CA HIS A 64 36.39 31.98 33.05
C HIS A 64 35.73 30.96 32.10
N ASP A 65 35.88 29.67 32.39
CA ASP A 65 35.29 28.59 31.59
C ASP A 65 33.76 28.60 31.63
N TYR A 66 33.17 29.03 32.74
CA TYR A 66 31.71 29.13 32.89
C TYR A 66 31.09 30.11 31.89
N VAL A 67 31.75 31.23 31.60
CA VAL A 67 31.26 32.23 30.64
C VAL A 67 31.25 31.66 29.21
N SER A 68 32.29 30.91 28.86
CA SER A 68 32.38 30.19 27.58
C SER A 68 31.29 29.12 27.47
N LEU A 69 31.10 28.31 28.51
CA LEU A 69 30.05 27.28 28.55
C LEU A 69 28.65 27.89 28.47
N LYS A 70 28.41 29.02 29.13
CA LYS A 70 27.11 29.71 29.07
C LYS A 70 26.73 30.04 27.62
N THR A 71 27.67 30.54 26.83
CA THR A 71 27.42 30.89 25.43
C THR A 71 27.09 29.67 24.58
N VAL A 72 27.71 28.52 24.87
CA VAL A 72 27.41 27.25 24.20
C VAL A 72 26.04 26.72 24.62
N ILE A 73 25.73 26.77 25.92
CA ILE A 73 24.42 26.38 26.46
C ILE A 73 23.30 27.21 25.84
N ASP A 74 23.47 28.53 25.74
CA ASP A 74 22.49 29.43 25.13
C ASP A 74 22.21 29.10 23.65
N ARG A 75 23.16 28.46 22.94
CA ARG A 75 22.97 28.02 21.54
C ARG A 75 22.35 26.62 21.43
N LEU A 76 22.64 25.73 22.38
CA LEU A 76 22.06 24.39 22.43
C LEU A 76 20.60 24.43 22.92
N ASP A 77 20.31 25.35 23.84
CA ASP A 77 18.98 25.57 24.40
C ASP A 77 18.15 26.52 23.53
N ALA A 78 18.00 26.19 22.24
CA ALA A 78 17.21 26.94 21.29
C ALA A 78 15.85 26.25 21.03
N PRO A 79 14.78 27.01 20.70
CA PRO A 79 13.48 26.42 20.41
C PRO A 79 13.52 25.54 19.14
N ARG A 80 12.94 24.34 19.22
CA ARG A 80 12.85 23.39 18.10
C ARG A 80 11.69 23.78 17.17
N LYS A 81 11.92 23.78 15.84
CA LYS A 81 10.86 24.02 14.84
C LYS A 81 9.97 22.79 14.72
N GLN A 82 8.66 22.99 14.72
CA GLN A 82 7.69 21.92 14.44
C GLN A 82 7.52 21.75 12.92
N VAL A 83 7.33 20.50 12.47
CA VAL A 83 7.06 20.17 11.06
C VAL A 83 5.63 19.65 10.94
N PHE A 84 4.86 20.19 9.99
CA PHE A 84 3.51 19.75 9.67
C PHE A 84 3.51 19.06 8.30
N VAL A 85 3.05 17.80 8.25
CA VAL A 85 3.06 16.97 7.03
C VAL A 85 1.61 16.64 6.67
N GLU A 86 1.19 17.05 5.47
CA GLU A 86 -0.10 16.68 4.89
C GLU A 86 0.12 15.81 3.66
N ALA A 87 -0.62 14.71 3.55
CA ALA A 87 -0.63 13.85 2.37
C ALA A 87 -2.08 13.59 1.95
N VAL A 88 -2.35 13.73 0.64
CA VAL A 88 -3.63 13.39 0.02
C VAL A 88 -3.39 12.21 -0.90
N ILE A 89 -4.14 11.13 -0.70
CA ILE A 89 -4.06 9.91 -1.52
C ILE A 89 -5.37 9.78 -2.28
N MET A 90 -5.28 9.66 -3.61
CA MET A 90 -6.42 9.44 -4.48
C MET A 90 -6.20 8.17 -5.29
N GLU A 91 -7.19 7.28 -5.28
CA GLU A 91 -7.20 6.04 -6.05
C GLU A 91 -8.28 6.10 -7.13
N LEU A 92 -7.88 5.86 -8.38
CA LEU A 92 -8.80 5.72 -9.52
C LEU A 92 -8.74 4.28 -10.01
N SER A 93 -9.85 3.57 -9.87
CA SER A 93 -10.04 2.23 -10.44
C SER A 93 -11.01 2.32 -11.61
N MET A 94 -10.63 1.77 -12.77
CA MET A 94 -11.49 1.63 -13.93
C MET A 94 -11.50 0.16 -14.36
N ASN A 95 -12.69 -0.42 -14.54
CA ASN A 95 -12.82 -1.80 -14.99
C ASN A 95 -13.62 -1.86 -16.29
N ARG A 96 -12.95 -2.27 -17.38
CA ARG A 96 -13.58 -2.43 -18.68
C ARG A 96 -13.45 -3.87 -19.14
N SER A 97 -14.58 -4.52 -19.35
CA SER A 97 -14.65 -5.88 -19.88
C SER A 97 -15.53 -5.95 -21.12
N ARG A 98 -15.10 -6.74 -22.09
CA ARG A 98 -15.86 -7.06 -23.30
C ARG A 98 -15.85 -8.57 -23.48
N GLN A 99 -17.04 -9.14 -23.68
CA GLN A 99 -17.22 -10.57 -23.89
C GLN A 99 -17.97 -10.78 -25.20
N LEU A 100 -17.37 -11.59 -26.08
CA LEU A 100 -18.00 -12.08 -27.30
C LEU A 100 -18.22 -13.59 -27.13
N GLY A 101 -19.44 -14.04 -27.37
CA GLY A 101 -19.84 -15.44 -27.22
C GLY A 101 -20.49 -15.97 -28.48
N LEU A 102 -20.06 -17.15 -28.92
CA LEU A 102 -20.74 -17.93 -29.95
C LEU A 102 -21.29 -19.21 -29.33
N SER A 103 -22.58 -19.45 -29.50
CA SER A 103 -23.25 -20.66 -29.05
C SER A 103 -23.96 -21.30 -30.23
N PHE A 104 -23.86 -22.62 -30.39
CA PHE A 104 -24.56 -23.32 -31.45
C PHE A 104 -24.98 -24.70 -30.98
N HIS A 105 -26.04 -25.22 -31.58
CA HIS A 105 -26.53 -26.57 -31.32
C HIS A 105 -27.09 -27.20 -32.59
N THR A 106 -27.06 -28.54 -32.62
CA THR A 106 -27.85 -29.38 -33.52
C THR A 106 -28.62 -30.37 -32.67
N GLY A 107 -29.89 -30.57 -33.01
CA GLY A 107 -30.73 -31.61 -32.46
C GLY A 107 -30.54 -32.90 -33.25
N LEU A 108 -30.55 -34.02 -32.53
CA LEU A 108 -30.52 -35.37 -33.06
C LEU A 108 -31.85 -36.02 -32.67
N PRO A 109 -32.84 -36.04 -33.58
CA PRO A 109 -34.02 -36.85 -33.39
C PRO A 109 -33.59 -38.33 -33.44
N ASP A 110 -34.12 -39.15 -32.54
CA ASP A 110 -33.86 -40.60 -32.45
C ASP A 110 -32.43 -40.96 -31.98
N VAL A 111 -32.05 -40.51 -30.78
CA VAL A 111 -30.91 -41.12 -30.09
C VAL A 111 -31.30 -42.52 -29.56
N PRO A 112 -30.38 -43.51 -29.51
CA PRO A 112 -30.70 -44.92 -29.19
C PRO A 112 -31.29 -45.23 -27.80
N SER A 113 -31.70 -44.21 -27.04
CA SER A 113 -32.39 -44.33 -25.77
C SER A 113 -33.83 -43.81 -25.88
N ASP A 114 -34.78 -44.74 -25.80
CA ASP A 114 -36.20 -44.60 -25.45
C ASP A 114 -36.77 -43.16 -25.44
N GLY A 115 -37.10 -42.63 -26.62
CA GLY A 115 -37.82 -41.36 -26.78
C GLY A 115 -37.05 -40.09 -26.42
N SER A 116 -35.75 -40.18 -26.14
CA SER A 116 -34.94 -38.99 -25.81
C SER A 116 -34.50 -38.23 -27.07
N ILE A 117 -34.27 -36.92 -26.91
CA ILE A 117 -33.78 -36.04 -27.97
C ILE A 117 -32.36 -35.61 -27.62
N GLY A 118 -31.41 -35.89 -28.52
CA GLY A 118 -30.03 -35.48 -28.35
C GLY A 118 -29.85 -34.02 -28.76
N ILE A 119 -29.11 -33.23 -27.98
CA ILE A 119 -28.69 -31.89 -28.38
C ILE A 119 -27.17 -31.83 -28.23
N VAL A 120 -26.48 -31.52 -29.34
CA VAL A 120 -25.02 -31.48 -29.40
C VAL A 120 -24.56 -30.13 -29.92
N GLY A 121 -23.59 -29.53 -29.26
CA GLY A 121 -22.99 -28.27 -29.71
C GLY A 121 -22.33 -27.47 -28.58
N SER A 122 -21.69 -26.36 -28.95
CA SER A 122 -21.02 -25.48 -27.99
C SER A 122 -22.04 -24.58 -27.28
N ASN A 123 -22.06 -24.64 -25.95
CA ASN A 123 -23.05 -23.92 -25.13
C ASN A 123 -24.50 -24.20 -25.58
N ALA A 124 -24.81 -25.46 -25.92
CA ALA A 124 -26.08 -25.86 -26.51
C ALA A 124 -27.31 -25.40 -25.70
N ALA A 125 -27.25 -25.49 -24.36
CA ALA A 125 -28.31 -24.97 -23.48
C ALA A 125 -28.53 -23.45 -23.62
N ARG A 126 -27.46 -22.67 -23.82
CA ARG A 126 -27.55 -21.22 -24.09
C ARG A 126 -27.96 -20.93 -25.53
N SER A 127 -27.70 -21.82 -26.48
CA SER A 127 -28.16 -21.67 -27.85
C SER A 127 -29.67 -21.92 -27.95
N VAL A 128 -30.17 -23.04 -27.39
CA VAL A 128 -31.61 -23.35 -27.32
C VAL A 128 -32.35 -22.30 -26.48
N GLY A 129 -31.90 -22.07 -25.25
CA GLY A 129 -32.52 -21.10 -24.34
C GLY A 129 -32.30 -19.64 -24.75
N GLY A 130 -31.20 -19.33 -25.43
CA GLY A 130 -30.92 -17.98 -25.93
C GLY A 130 -31.74 -17.64 -27.17
N ILE A 131 -32.02 -18.59 -28.06
CA ILE A 131 -32.96 -18.41 -29.17
C ILE A 131 -34.39 -18.26 -28.65
N GLN A 132 -34.79 -19.08 -27.68
CA GLN A 132 -36.11 -18.96 -27.07
C GLN A 132 -36.24 -17.66 -26.24
N GLY A 133 -35.17 -17.26 -25.54
CA GLY A 133 -35.08 -16.00 -24.80
C GLY A 133 -35.08 -14.77 -25.70
N LEU A 134 -34.41 -14.80 -26.86
CA LEU A 134 -34.49 -13.78 -27.91
C LEU A 134 -35.94 -13.56 -28.40
N ALA A 135 -36.75 -14.62 -28.42
CA ALA A 135 -38.14 -14.56 -28.86
C ALA A 135 -39.12 -14.11 -27.76
N LEU A 136 -38.77 -14.25 -26.48
CA LEU A 136 -39.68 -14.04 -25.35
C LEU A 136 -39.30 -12.85 -24.45
N ASP A 137 -38.02 -12.52 -24.32
CA ASP A 137 -37.54 -11.46 -23.42
C ASP A 137 -36.28 -10.77 -23.99
N GLN A 138 -36.50 -9.63 -24.64
CA GLN A 138 -35.44 -8.76 -25.16
C GLN A 138 -34.58 -8.12 -24.06
N THR A 139 -35.00 -8.21 -22.79
CA THR A 139 -34.31 -7.65 -21.62
C THR A 139 -33.26 -8.61 -21.04
N ALA A 140 -33.42 -9.92 -21.28
CA ALA A 140 -32.42 -10.94 -20.95
C ALA A 140 -31.16 -10.85 -21.84
N LEU A 141 -31.24 -10.07 -22.92
CA LEU A 141 -30.07 -9.61 -23.67
C LEU A 141 -29.45 -8.43 -22.91
N ALA A 142 -28.55 -8.74 -21.97
CA ALA A 142 -27.69 -7.73 -21.36
C ALA A 142 -26.70 -7.07 -22.37
N GLY A 143 -26.96 -7.12 -23.68
CA GLY A 143 -26.06 -6.68 -24.75
C GLY A 143 -26.68 -6.90 -26.13
N MET A 144 -25.86 -6.99 -27.17
CA MET A 144 -26.34 -7.32 -28.52
C MET A 144 -26.32 -8.83 -28.72
N ALA A 145 -27.42 -9.43 -29.18
CA ALA A 145 -27.41 -10.81 -29.63
C ALA A 145 -28.20 -11.00 -30.92
N VAL A 146 -27.68 -11.86 -31.79
CA VAL A 146 -28.29 -12.24 -33.07
C VAL A 146 -28.30 -13.75 -33.14
N GLY A 147 -29.44 -14.32 -33.52
CA GLY A 147 -29.60 -15.76 -33.62
C GLY A 147 -30.31 -16.20 -34.90
N VAL A 148 -29.95 -17.39 -35.37
CA VAL A 148 -30.64 -18.09 -36.46
C VAL A 148 -31.03 -19.47 -35.95
N GLN A 149 -32.24 -19.92 -36.26
CA GLN A 149 -32.76 -21.21 -35.81
C GLN A 149 -33.39 -21.98 -36.97
N GLY A 150 -33.27 -23.30 -36.90
CA GLY A 150 -33.93 -24.24 -37.80
C GLY A 150 -35.38 -24.53 -37.40
N PRO A 151 -36.10 -25.35 -38.20
CA PRO A 151 -37.42 -25.85 -37.86
C PRO A 151 -37.41 -26.59 -36.52
N LEU A 152 -38.54 -26.56 -35.81
CA LEU A 152 -38.71 -27.25 -34.55
C LEU A 152 -38.70 -28.77 -34.75
N ILE A 153 -38.19 -29.50 -33.77
CA ILE A 153 -38.32 -30.96 -33.71
C ILE A 153 -39.73 -31.26 -33.17
N PRO A 154 -40.65 -31.84 -33.97
CA PRO A 154 -42.03 -32.07 -33.54
C PRO A 154 -42.11 -33.00 -32.32
N GLU A 155 -41.25 -34.02 -32.29
CA GLU A 155 -41.13 -34.97 -31.18
C GLU A 155 -40.80 -34.27 -29.85
N ALA A 156 -40.04 -33.17 -29.88
CA ALA A 156 -39.69 -32.39 -28.68
C ALA A 156 -40.89 -31.67 -28.09
N GLN A 157 -41.72 -31.11 -28.97
CA GLN A 157 -42.89 -30.34 -28.59
C GLN A 157 -44.00 -31.27 -28.08
N GLU A 158 -44.18 -32.43 -28.72
CA GLU A 158 -45.23 -33.38 -28.36
C GLU A 158 -44.90 -34.18 -27.10
N LEU A 159 -43.63 -34.53 -26.89
CA LEU A 159 -43.21 -35.36 -25.75
C LEU A 159 -42.87 -34.54 -24.50
N TYR A 160 -42.23 -33.38 -24.67
CA TYR A 160 -41.72 -32.57 -23.57
C TYR A 160 -42.36 -31.19 -23.43
N GLY A 161 -43.27 -30.81 -24.35
CA GLY A 161 -43.87 -29.48 -24.36
C GLY A 161 -42.87 -28.35 -24.64
N LEU A 162 -41.66 -28.70 -25.09
CA LEU A 162 -40.55 -27.78 -25.30
C LEU A 162 -40.35 -27.52 -26.79
N SER A 163 -40.30 -26.24 -27.15
CA SER A 163 -40.05 -25.79 -28.52
C SER A 163 -38.55 -25.79 -28.78
N ILE A 164 -38.01 -26.93 -29.20
CA ILE A 164 -36.57 -27.11 -29.44
C ILE A 164 -36.28 -27.05 -30.95
N PRO A 165 -35.43 -26.10 -31.41
CA PRO A 165 -34.99 -26.06 -32.81
C PRO A 165 -34.11 -27.27 -33.19
N SER A 166 -34.26 -27.75 -34.43
CA SER A 166 -33.39 -28.79 -35.01
C SER A 166 -31.93 -28.35 -35.14
N PHE A 167 -31.69 -27.05 -35.27
CA PHE A 167 -30.38 -26.44 -35.08
C PHE A 167 -30.54 -24.99 -34.67
N GLY A 168 -29.49 -24.41 -34.11
CA GLY A 168 -29.47 -22.99 -33.84
C GLY A 168 -28.07 -22.46 -33.61
N MET A 169 -27.89 -21.18 -33.91
CA MET A 169 -26.65 -20.44 -33.70
C MET A 169 -26.98 -19.08 -33.12
N VAL A 170 -26.24 -18.66 -32.09
CA VAL A 170 -26.40 -17.38 -31.43
C VAL A 170 -25.03 -16.74 -31.24
N LEU A 171 -24.90 -15.51 -31.73
CA LEU A 171 -23.79 -14.63 -31.43
C LEU A 171 -24.24 -13.62 -30.38
N SER A 172 -23.49 -13.46 -29.29
CA SER A 172 -23.76 -12.46 -28.26
C SER A 172 -22.53 -11.62 -27.95
N ALA A 173 -22.75 -10.33 -27.71
CA ALA A 173 -21.71 -9.37 -27.32
C ALA A 173 -22.19 -8.59 -26.09
N LEU A 174 -21.40 -8.65 -25.02
CA LEU A 174 -21.62 -7.97 -23.75
C LEU A 174 -20.44 -7.04 -23.47
N ALA A 175 -20.72 -5.78 -23.16
CA ALA A 175 -19.73 -4.82 -22.71
C ALA A 175 -20.11 -4.31 -21.32
N ASN A 176 -19.19 -4.40 -20.37
CA ASN A 176 -19.36 -3.85 -19.03
C ASN A 176 -18.32 -2.75 -18.79
N ASN A 177 -18.81 -1.58 -18.39
CA ASN A 177 -17.99 -0.42 -18.08
C ASN A 177 -18.29 -0.02 -16.62
N GLY A 178 -17.33 -0.30 -15.73
CA GLY A 178 -17.32 0.11 -14.33
C GLY A 178 -16.25 1.15 -14.03
#